data_AF-A0AAV9XDG7-F1
#
_entry.id   AF-A0AAV9XDG7-F1
#
_cell.length_a   1.000
_cell.length_b   1.000
_cell.length_c   1.000
_cell.angle_alpha   90.00
_cell.angle_beta   90.00
_cell.angle_gamma   90.00
#
_symmetry.space_group_name_H-M   'P 1'
#
loop_
_entity.id
_entity.type
_entity.pdbx_description
1 polymer ?
#
loop_
_entity_poly.entity_id
_entity_poly.type
_entity_poly.pdbx_seq_one_letter_code
_entity_poly.pdbx_strand_id
1 'polypeptide(L)'
;MESIKVIISHRASASSTALITRILSCFASKTVYLSALEHDRITADTQAVTHAAFLSMGTAWHANAQFPWEVERYNAGGVENVKINIMMRIYSNKWHVYAGLAILNPAARDQIRAYAESVTELFKLMISHKTEEFRQRILKGREAVFGGRKREVLLRDDILDQYSLSARLPNGQRRPNSHLSLLAMVDCWWKLGIVPYEHMICETPLFRLWLGVVEYIYSDVTLLEECIRTAMEDDTFRMDDLEFTFAARGWSDAVSFGDFEGYRKRFEKVQTYFAPRVAEATRLGNEMIAKIFEKTREEGASNEDAKGDSSL
;
A
#
# COMPACT_ATOMS: atom_id res chain seq x y z
N MET A 1 -12.17 10.16 14.12
CA MET A 1 -10.73 9.80 14.13
C MET A 1 -9.94 11.00 14.61
N GLU A 2 -9.40 10.89 15.82
CA GLU A 2 -8.57 11.92 16.46
C GLU A 2 -7.28 12.13 15.63
N SER A 3 -6.91 13.35 15.28
CA SER A 3 -5.66 13.58 14.54
C SER A 3 -4.46 13.32 15.45
N ILE A 4 -3.48 12.57 14.96
CA ILE A 4 -2.26 12.25 15.70
C ILE A 4 -1.16 13.25 15.32
N LYS A 5 -0.47 13.77 16.32
CA LYS A 5 0.69 14.64 16.17
C LYS A 5 1.89 13.99 16.84
N VAL A 6 2.92 13.70 16.05
CA VAL A 6 4.18 13.15 16.56
C VAL A 6 5.15 14.28 16.88
N ILE A 7 5.73 14.25 18.08
CA ILE A 7 6.82 15.14 18.49
C ILE A 7 8.08 14.31 18.70
N ILE A 8 9.12 14.65 17.94
CA ILE A 8 10.43 13.99 18.01
C ILE A 8 11.41 14.96 18.66
N SER A 9 11.81 14.67 19.90
CA SER A 9 12.80 15.49 20.61
C SER A 9 14.24 15.09 20.26
N HIS A 10 14.59 15.16 18.97
CA HIS A 10 15.95 14.82 18.51
C HIS A 10 16.84 16.07 18.50
N ARG A 11 17.94 16.06 19.27
CA ARG A 11 18.85 17.21 19.43
C ARG A 11 18.15 18.50 19.88
N ALA A 12 17.04 18.37 20.61
CA ALA A 12 16.24 19.48 21.12
C ALA A 12 16.40 19.62 22.64
N SER A 13 16.31 20.86 23.14
CA SER A 13 16.24 21.11 24.58
C SER A 13 14.82 20.89 25.11
N ALA A 14 14.68 20.56 26.39
CA ALA A 14 13.37 20.37 27.03
C ALA A 14 12.48 21.62 26.92
N SER A 15 13.05 22.83 27.01
CA SER A 15 12.30 24.08 26.87
C SER A 15 11.79 24.29 25.43
N SER A 16 12.59 23.91 24.42
CA SER A 16 12.15 23.92 23.02
C SER A 16 11.01 22.94 22.77
N THR A 17 11.10 21.72 23.29
CA THR A 17 10.03 20.70 23.18
C THR A 17 8.75 21.17 23.89
N ALA A 18 8.85 21.74 25.08
CA ALA A 18 7.69 22.28 25.79
C ALA A 18 7.04 23.45 25.02
N LEU A 19 7.85 24.34 24.45
CA LEU A 19 7.37 25.46 23.65
C LEU A 19 6.59 24.98 22.42
N ILE A 20 7.15 24.07 21.62
CA ILE A 20 6.46 23.58 20.42
C ILE A 20 5.20 22.78 20.77
N THR A 21 5.23 22.01 21.86
CA THR A 21 4.06 21.28 22.35
C THR A 21 2.91 22.23 22.68
N ARG A 22 3.20 23.35 23.36
CA ARG A 22 2.23 24.40 23.69
C ARG A 22 1.73 25.15 22.46
N ILE A 23 2.62 25.47 21.52
CA ILE A 23 2.21 26.13 20.26
C ILE A 23 1.23 25.23 19.49
N LEU A 24 1.53 23.95 19.39
CA LEU A 24 0.74 22.99 18.62
C LEU A 24 -0.47 22.44 19.40
N SER A 25 -0.73 22.89 20.64
CA SER A 25 -1.88 22.39 21.43
C SER A 25 -3.22 22.89 20.89
N CYS A 26 -3.21 24.01 20.15
CA CYS A 26 -4.41 24.57 19.52
C CYS A 26 -5.05 23.65 18.47
N PHE A 27 -4.30 22.69 17.92
CA PHE A 27 -4.81 21.72 16.95
C PHE A 27 -5.66 20.60 17.58
N ALA A 28 -5.76 20.54 18.91
CA ALA A 28 -6.51 19.51 19.66
C ALA A 28 -6.18 18.07 19.22
N SER A 29 -4.96 17.85 18.70
CA SER A 29 -4.49 16.55 18.21
C SER A 29 -3.89 15.75 19.36
N LYS A 30 -4.12 14.43 19.36
CA LYS A 30 -3.45 13.51 20.28
C LYS A 30 -1.94 13.57 20.05
N THR A 31 -1.19 13.96 21.08
CA THR A 31 0.26 14.12 20.98
C THR A 31 0.96 12.81 21.36
N VAL A 32 1.81 12.33 20.48
CA VAL A 32 2.64 11.13 20.66
C VAL A 32 4.10 11.55 20.63
N TYR A 33 4.90 11.03 21.55
CA TYR A 33 6.33 11.28 21.59
C TYR A 33 7.06 10.03 21.12
N LEU A 34 7.95 10.18 20.14
CA LEU A 34 8.77 9.12 19.60
C LEU A 34 10.23 9.58 19.54
N SER A 35 11.16 8.64 19.67
CA SER A 35 12.53 8.88 19.22
C SER A 35 12.58 9.00 17.69
N ALA A 36 13.64 9.61 17.16
CA ALA A 36 13.84 9.69 15.71
C ALA A 36 13.89 8.31 15.06
N LEU A 37 14.54 7.34 15.72
CA LEU A 37 14.66 5.98 15.22
C LEU A 37 13.32 5.26 15.16
N GLU A 38 12.49 5.38 16.21
CA GLU A 38 11.15 4.78 16.23
C GLU A 38 10.25 5.40 15.16
N HIS A 39 10.27 6.73 15.04
CA HIS A 39 9.52 7.44 14.00
C HIS A 39 9.91 6.95 12.60
N ASP A 40 11.22 6.90 12.31
CA ASP A 40 11.71 6.51 11.00
C ASP A 40 11.38 5.05 10.70
N ARG A 41 11.44 4.17 11.70
CA ARG A 41 11.04 2.76 11.54
C ARG A 41 9.57 2.62 11.22
N ILE A 42 8.68 3.24 12.00
CA ILE A 42 7.23 3.19 11.81
C ILE A 42 6.85 3.80 10.44
N THR A 43 7.49 4.91 10.08
CA THR A 43 7.28 5.57 8.79
C THR A 43 7.70 4.68 7.62
N ALA A 44 8.82 3.95 7.75
CA ALA A 44 9.22 2.96 6.75
C ALA A 44 8.21 1.82 6.64
N ASP A 45 7.85 1.20 7.76
CA ASP A 45 6.93 0.05 7.83
C ASP A 45 5.54 0.35 7.23
N THR A 46 5.09 1.60 7.30
CA THR A 46 3.78 2.03 6.78
C THR A 46 3.82 2.57 5.34
N GLN A 47 4.94 3.13 4.88
CA GLN A 47 4.97 3.88 3.62
C GLN A 47 5.92 3.30 2.56
N ALA A 48 7.06 2.74 2.95
CA ALA A 48 8.14 2.43 2.01
C ALA A 48 7.72 1.38 0.97
N VAL A 49 7.22 0.24 1.43
CA VAL A 49 6.80 -0.85 0.54
C VAL A 49 5.55 -0.48 -0.27
N THR A 50 4.61 0.24 0.35
CA THR A 50 3.42 0.80 -0.31
C THR A 50 3.82 1.67 -1.50
N HIS A 51 4.71 2.65 -1.30
CA HIS A 51 5.17 3.53 -2.37
C HIS A 51 5.93 2.75 -3.45
N ALA A 52 6.84 1.86 -3.06
CA ALA A 52 7.60 1.06 -4.01
C ALA A 52 6.70 0.21 -4.91
N ALA A 53 5.63 -0.39 -4.36
CA ALA A 53 4.66 -1.16 -5.13
C ALA A 53 3.98 -0.30 -6.21
N PHE A 54 3.40 0.84 -5.85
CA PHE A 54 2.65 1.67 -6.80
C PHE A 54 3.53 2.42 -7.81
N LEU A 55 4.73 2.84 -7.41
CA LEU A 55 5.72 3.36 -8.36
C LEU A 55 6.13 2.28 -9.38
N SER A 56 6.23 1.04 -8.93
CA SER A 56 6.52 -0.09 -9.82
C SER A 56 5.35 -0.37 -10.77
N MET A 57 4.10 -0.28 -10.31
CA MET A 57 2.92 -0.44 -11.15
C MET A 57 2.87 0.61 -12.27
N GLY A 58 3.02 1.91 -11.93
CA GLY A 58 3.00 2.97 -12.93
C GLY A 58 4.14 2.84 -13.94
N THR A 59 5.32 2.43 -13.48
CA THR A 59 6.47 2.17 -14.36
C THR A 59 6.20 1.00 -15.31
N ALA A 60 5.60 -0.09 -14.83
CA ALA A 60 5.27 -1.26 -15.63
C ALA A 60 4.20 -0.95 -16.70
N TRP A 61 3.11 -0.28 -16.33
CA TRP A 61 2.08 0.14 -17.29
C TRP A 61 2.63 1.10 -18.34
N HIS A 62 3.48 2.05 -17.93
CA HIS A 62 4.18 2.92 -18.88
C HIS A 62 5.12 2.12 -19.81
N ALA A 63 5.87 1.14 -19.29
CA ALA A 63 6.76 0.31 -20.09
C ALA A 63 6.00 -0.50 -21.16
N ASN A 64 4.79 -0.97 -20.82
CA ASN A 64 3.90 -1.63 -21.75
C ASN A 64 3.05 -0.68 -22.62
N ALA A 65 3.24 0.64 -22.52
CA ALA A 65 2.44 1.66 -23.20
C ALA A 65 0.93 1.52 -22.98
N GLN A 66 0.53 1.21 -21.74
CA GLN A 66 -0.84 0.95 -21.35
C GLN A 66 -1.40 2.01 -20.40
N PHE A 67 -2.67 2.37 -20.63
CA PHE A 67 -3.53 3.00 -19.64
C PHE A 67 -4.40 1.93 -19.00
N PRO A 68 -4.21 1.56 -17.71
CA PRO A 68 -4.86 0.38 -17.14
C PRO A 68 -6.40 0.45 -17.17
N TRP A 69 -7.01 1.64 -17.12
CA TRP A 69 -8.47 1.80 -17.27
C TRP A 69 -9.00 1.57 -18.70
N GLU A 70 -8.15 1.59 -19.72
CA GLU A 70 -8.51 1.26 -21.11
C GLU A 70 -8.28 -0.21 -21.44
N VAL A 71 -7.66 -0.95 -20.52
CA VAL A 71 -7.33 -2.36 -20.70
C VAL A 71 -8.38 -3.23 -20.01
N GLU A 72 -9.05 -4.08 -20.79
CA GLU A 72 -10.14 -4.95 -20.33
C GLU A 72 -9.79 -5.77 -19.08
N ARG A 73 -8.58 -6.34 -19.00
CA ARG A 73 -8.16 -7.16 -17.85
C ARG A 73 -8.05 -6.37 -16.54
N TYR A 74 -7.89 -5.04 -16.59
CA TYR A 74 -7.80 -4.17 -15.42
C TYR A 74 -9.09 -3.38 -15.15
N ASN A 75 -9.92 -3.14 -16.17
CA ASN A 75 -11.20 -2.42 -16.06
C ASN A 75 -12.35 -3.28 -15.49
N ALA A 76 -12.03 -4.41 -14.85
CA ALA A 76 -12.98 -5.37 -14.27
C ALA A 76 -13.51 -4.97 -12.87
N GLY A 77 -13.06 -3.83 -12.33
CA GLY A 77 -13.44 -3.37 -10.99
C GLY A 77 -12.60 -3.96 -9.85
N GLY A 78 -13.02 -3.70 -8.61
CA GLY A 78 -12.41 -4.29 -7.42
C GLY A 78 -10.98 -3.83 -7.13
N VAL A 79 -10.09 -4.79 -6.87
CA VAL A 79 -8.71 -4.56 -6.40
C VAL A 79 -7.92 -3.72 -7.41
N GLU A 80 -8.17 -3.94 -8.70
CA GLU A 80 -7.48 -3.22 -9.77
C GLU A 80 -7.85 -1.74 -9.80
N ASN A 81 -9.12 -1.38 -9.55
CA ASN A 81 -9.54 0.01 -9.43
C ASN A 81 -8.83 0.70 -8.25
N VAL A 82 -8.73 0.04 -7.10
CA VAL A 82 -7.99 0.60 -5.95
C VAL A 82 -6.53 0.85 -6.32
N LYS A 83 -5.87 -0.11 -7.00
CA LYS A 83 -4.48 0.04 -7.44
C LYS A 83 -4.27 1.21 -8.38
N ILE A 84 -5.13 1.36 -9.39
CA ILE A 84 -5.08 2.43 -10.37
C ILE A 84 -5.20 3.80 -9.66
N ASN A 85 -6.18 3.93 -8.76
CA ASN A 85 -6.41 5.19 -8.04
C ASN A 85 -5.24 5.59 -7.14
N ILE A 86 -4.67 4.63 -6.41
CA ILE A 86 -3.52 4.92 -5.53
C ILE A 86 -2.29 5.28 -6.38
N MET A 87 -2.04 4.54 -7.47
CA MET A 87 -0.96 4.86 -8.40
C MET A 87 -1.10 6.29 -8.95
N MET A 88 -2.28 6.66 -9.47
CA MET A 88 -2.52 8.00 -10.00
C MET A 88 -2.33 9.09 -8.94
N ARG A 89 -2.76 8.84 -7.70
CA ARG A 89 -2.51 9.76 -6.58
C ARG A 89 -1.03 9.92 -6.26
N ILE A 90 -0.24 8.85 -6.36
CA ILE A 90 1.20 8.94 -6.11
C ILE A 90 1.85 9.80 -7.21
N TYR A 91 1.55 9.54 -8.47
CA TYR A 91 2.10 10.28 -9.61
C TYR A 91 1.53 11.69 -9.79
N SER A 92 0.44 12.08 -9.13
CA SER A 92 -0.04 13.46 -9.09
C SER A 92 0.73 14.35 -8.08
N ASN A 93 1.59 13.76 -7.25
CA ASN A 93 2.43 14.47 -6.28
C ASN A 93 3.86 14.69 -6.79
N LYS A 94 4.67 15.39 -5.99
CA LYS A 94 6.07 15.69 -6.31
C LYS A 94 6.99 14.52 -5.93
N TRP A 95 7.85 14.12 -6.87
CA TRP A 95 8.77 13.00 -6.71
C TRP A 95 9.64 13.08 -5.44
N HIS A 96 10.07 14.29 -5.06
CA HIS A 96 11.00 14.50 -3.94
C HIS A 96 10.41 14.13 -2.57
N VAL A 97 9.08 14.12 -2.42
CA VAL A 97 8.40 13.67 -1.20
C VAL A 97 8.65 12.18 -0.98
N TYR A 98 8.55 11.39 -2.05
CA TYR A 98 8.78 9.95 -2.01
C TYR A 98 10.27 9.60 -1.96
N ALA A 99 11.10 10.31 -2.75
CA ALA A 99 12.54 10.10 -2.76
C ALA A 99 13.17 10.41 -1.40
N GLY A 100 12.75 11.49 -0.74
CA GLY A 100 13.26 11.86 0.58
C GLY A 100 13.04 10.76 1.61
N LEU A 101 11.82 10.20 1.68
CA LEU A 101 11.50 9.08 2.56
C LEU A 101 12.27 7.82 2.18
N ALA A 102 12.29 7.45 0.89
CA ALA A 102 12.89 6.19 0.46
C ALA A 102 14.43 6.18 0.61
N ILE A 103 15.10 7.28 0.23
CA ILE A 103 16.57 7.35 0.18
C ILE A 103 17.18 7.70 1.54
N LEU A 104 16.57 8.63 2.28
CA LEU A 104 17.16 9.14 3.53
C LEU A 104 16.84 8.28 4.74
N ASN A 105 15.86 7.38 4.65
CA ASN A 105 15.50 6.46 5.72
C ASN A 105 16.14 5.07 5.48
N PRO A 106 17.12 4.65 6.30
CA PRO A 106 17.78 3.35 6.14
C PRO A 106 16.81 2.16 6.20
N ALA A 107 15.80 2.20 7.09
CA ALA A 107 14.81 1.15 7.19
C ALA A 107 13.94 1.06 5.93
N ALA A 108 13.59 2.19 5.32
CA ALA A 108 12.87 2.21 4.05
C ALA A 108 13.70 1.59 2.92
N ARG A 109 15.00 1.91 2.84
CA ARG A 109 15.91 1.33 1.84
C ARG A 109 15.97 -0.20 1.95
N ASP A 110 16.12 -0.73 3.16
CA ASP A 110 16.19 -2.18 3.38
C ASP A 110 14.85 -2.86 3.04
N GLN A 111 13.73 -2.24 3.38
CA GLN A 111 12.39 -2.73 3.03
C GLN A 111 12.12 -2.73 1.52
N ILE A 112 12.51 -1.66 0.81
CA ILE A 112 12.32 -1.57 -0.64
C ILE A 112 13.16 -2.64 -1.35
N ARG A 113 14.38 -2.90 -0.86
CA ARG A 113 15.22 -4.00 -1.36
C ARG A 113 14.56 -5.36 -1.15
N ALA A 114 14.15 -5.66 0.09
CA ALA A 114 13.47 -6.91 0.42
C ALA A 114 12.16 -7.10 -0.36
N TYR A 115 11.44 -6.01 -0.62
CA TYR A 115 10.25 -6.05 -1.47
C TYR A 115 10.59 -6.40 -2.92
N ALA A 116 11.59 -5.76 -3.52
CA ALA A 116 12.03 -6.08 -4.88
C ALA A 116 12.53 -7.53 -5.00
N GLU A 117 13.22 -8.05 -3.97
CA GLU A 117 13.61 -9.46 -3.88
C GLU A 117 12.38 -10.37 -3.80
N SER A 118 11.39 -10.03 -2.97
CA SER A 118 10.14 -10.80 -2.81
C SER A 118 9.36 -10.87 -4.12
N VAL A 119 9.20 -9.73 -4.82
CA VAL A 119 8.58 -9.67 -6.15
C VAL A 119 9.33 -10.58 -7.13
N THR A 120 10.65 -10.46 -7.19
CA THR A 120 11.50 -11.22 -8.11
C THR A 120 11.44 -12.72 -7.86
N GLU A 121 11.52 -13.14 -6.60
CA GLU A 121 11.50 -14.56 -6.24
C GLU A 121 10.13 -15.19 -6.45
N LEU A 122 9.05 -14.50 -6.08
CA LEU A 122 7.70 -14.99 -6.36
C LEU A 122 7.47 -15.11 -7.86
N PHE A 123 7.85 -14.11 -8.66
CA PHE A 123 7.75 -14.19 -10.11
C PHE A 123 8.56 -15.36 -10.71
N LYS A 124 9.77 -15.61 -10.21
CA LYS A 124 10.59 -16.77 -10.61
C LYS A 124 9.87 -18.10 -10.33
N LEU A 125 9.23 -18.24 -9.18
CA LEU A 125 8.45 -19.44 -8.85
C LEU A 125 7.25 -19.59 -9.79
N MET A 126 6.58 -18.48 -10.13
CA MET A 126 5.47 -18.48 -11.07
C MET A 126 5.89 -18.95 -12.47
N ILE A 127 7.01 -18.48 -13.02
CA ILE A 127 7.47 -18.88 -14.38
C ILE A 127 8.15 -20.26 -14.39
N SER A 128 8.57 -20.75 -13.23
CA SER A 128 9.15 -22.08 -13.08
C SER A 128 8.10 -23.15 -12.70
N HIS A 129 6.82 -22.76 -12.64
CA HIS A 129 5.69 -23.60 -12.23
C HIS A 129 5.94 -24.35 -10.90
N LYS A 130 6.57 -23.70 -9.93
CA LYS A 130 6.87 -24.25 -8.59
C LYS A 130 5.69 -24.03 -7.64
N THR A 131 4.53 -24.60 -7.99
CA THR A 131 3.24 -24.36 -7.30
C THR A 131 3.31 -24.59 -5.79
N GLU A 132 3.85 -25.72 -5.35
CA GLU A 132 3.87 -26.07 -3.93
C GLU A 132 4.76 -25.12 -3.12
N GLU A 133 5.93 -24.76 -3.66
CA GLU A 133 6.85 -23.82 -3.01
C GLU A 133 6.24 -22.42 -2.92
N PHE A 134 5.61 -21.95 -4.00
CA PHE A 134 4.90 -20.67 -4.01
C PHE A 134 3.76 -20.66 -2.99
N ARG A 135 2.90 -21.69 -3.00
CA ARG A 135 1.77 -21.83 -2.08
C ARG A 135 2.24 -21.80 -0.62
N GLN A 136 3.24 -22.62 -0.26
CA GLN A 136 3.78 -22.66 1.10
C GLN A 136 4.29 -21.30 1.55
N ARG A 137 4.96 -20.57 0.66
CA ARG A 137 5.48 -19.24 0.92
C ARG A 137 4.37 -18.23 1.20
N ILE A 138 3.32 -18.21 0.38
CA ILE A 138 2.14 -17.34 0.60
C ILE A 138 1.44 -17.68 1.92
N LEU A 139 1.24 -18.96 2.23
CA LEU A 139 0.57 -19.39 3.45
C LEU A 139 1.41 -19.09 4.72
N LYS A 140 2.74 -19.19 4.65
CA LYS A 140 3.62 -18.76 5.75
C LYS A 140 3.53 -17.26 5.98
N GLY A 141 3.51 -16.47 4.91
CA GLY A 141 3.31 -15.03 5.00
C GLY A 141 1.97 -14.67 5.64
N ARG A 142 0.91 -15.36 5.24
CA ARG A 142 -0.44 -15.23 5.84
C ARG A 142 -0.40 -15.45 7.35
N GLU A 143 0.16 -16.57 7.80
CA GLU A 143 0.19 -16.93 9.21
C GLU A 143 1.01 -15.93 10.02
N ALA A 144 2.18 -15.54 9.52
CA ALA A 144 3.07 -14.61 10.20
C ALA A 144 2.47 -13.21 10.38
N VAL A 145 1.75 -12.71 9.36
CA VAL A 145 1.23 -11.33 9.37
C VAL A 145 -0.18 -11.26 9.98
N PHE A 146 -1.02 -12.29 9.78
CA PHE A 146 -2.44 -12.26 10.14
C PHE A 146 -2.89 -13.35 11.13
N GLY A 147 -2.09 -14.39 11.41
CA GLY A 147 -2.50 -15.57 12.19
C GLY A 147 -2.85 -15.30 13.66
N GLY A 148 -2.22 -14.30 14.29
CA GLY A 148 -2.42 -13.98 15.71
C GLY A 148 -3.63 -13.10 16.05
N ARG A 149 -4.49 -12.76 15.08
CA ARG A 149 -5.50 -11.70 15.25
C ARG A 149 -6.92 -12.23 15.44
N LYS A 150 -7.63 -11.67 16.45
CA LYS A 150 -9.10 -11.74 16.52
C LYS A 150 -9.66 -10.87 15.39
N ARG A 151 -10.61 -11.41 14.61
CA ARG A 151 -11.24 -10.83 13.39
C ARG A 151 -11.95 -9.48 13.61
N GLU A 152 -11.24 -8.43 13.97
CA GLU A 152 -11.70 -7.06 13.70
C GLU A 152 -11.10 -6.65 12.35
N VAL A 153 -11.81 -6.99 11.27
CA VAL A 153 -11.40 -6.65 9.90
C VAL A 153 -11.30 -5.13 9.78
N LEU A 154 -10.19 -4.63 9.22
CA LEU A 154 -9.90 -3.20 9.15
C LEU A 154 -10.89 -2.43 8.26
N LEU A 155 -11.37 -3.09 7.21
CA LEU A 155 -12.40 -2.57 6.31
C LEU A 155 -13.58 -3.54 6.34
N ARG A 156 -14.76 -3.05 6.70
CA ARG A 156 -16.00 -3.84 6.67
C ARG A 156 -16.42 -4.15 5.22
N ASP A 157 -17.20 -5.22 5.04
CA ASP A 157 -17.65 -5.70 3.72
C ASP A 157 -18.41 -4.66 2.91
N ASP A 158 -19.06 -3.69 3.55
CA ASP A 158 -19.77 -2.57 2.93
C ASP A 158 -18.84 -1.49 2.34
N ILE A 159 -17.65 -1.31 2.94
CA ILE A 159 -16.58 -0.49 2.38
C ILE A 159 -15.98 -1.21 1.18
N LEU A 160 -15.77 -2.52 1.28
CA LEU A 160 -15.31 -3.35 0.17
C LEU A 160 -16.36 -3.40 -0.98
N ASP A 161 -17.65 -3.51 -0.67
CA ASP A 161 -18.79 -3.46 -1.61
C ASP A 161 -18.75 -2.18 -2.46
N GLN A 162 -18.43 -1.03 -1.85
CA GLN A 162 -18.42 0.27 -2.53
C GLN A 162 -17.28 0.41 -3.57
N TYR A 163 -16.21 -0.37 -3.45
CA TYR A 163 -15.15 -0.44 -4.48
C TYR A 163 -15.38 -1.57 -5.48
N SER A 164 -16.53 -2.24 -5.43
CA SER A 164 -16.74 -3.50 -6.15
C SER A 164 -15.69 -4.55 -5.79
N LEU A 165 -15.11 -4.48 -4.57
CA LEU A 165 -14.18 -5.49 -4.05
C LEU A 165 -14.94 -6.73 -3.59
N SER A 166 -16.22 -6.59 -3.24
CA SER A 166 -17.03 -7.69 -2.75
C SER A 166 -17.59 -8.58 -3.86
N ALA A 167 -18.01 -9.77 -3.44
CA ALA A 167 -18.71 -10.78 -4.21
C ALA A 167 -20.07 -10.33 -4.82
N ARG A 168 -20.43 -9.04 -4.75
CA ARG A 168 -21.67 -8.45 -5.30
C ARG A 168 -21.50 -7.77 -6.66
N LEU A 169 -20.33 -7.86 -7.30
CA LEU A 169 -20.31 -7.78 -8.76
C LEU A 169 -21.10 -8.99 -9.29
N PRO A 170 -22.08 -8.83 -10.20
CA PRO A 170 -22.82 -9.98 -10.72
C PRO A 170 -21.81 -11.02 -11.22
N ASN A 171 -21.88 -12.22 -10.64
CA ASN A 171 -20.99 -13.36 -10.91
C ASN A 171 -20.72 -13.46 -12.41
N GLY A 172 -19.55 -12.99 -12.85
CA GLY A 172 -19.20 -12.86 -14.27
C GLY A 172 -18.29 -11.69 -14.66
N GLN A 173 -18.09 -10.67 -13.81
CA GLN A 173 -17.26 -9.50 -14.16
C GLN A 173 -15.88 -9.42 -13.49
N ARG A 174 -15.63 -10.09 -12.36
CA ARG A 174 -14.31 -10.08 -11.72
C ARG A 174 -13.37 -11.04 -12.43
N ARG A 175 -12.32 -10.51 -13.07
CA ARG A 175 -11.27 -11.33 -13.67
C ARG A 175 -10.27 -11.79 -12.58
N PRO A 176 -9.99 -13.11 -12.47
CA PRO A 176 -8.96 -13.60 -11.55
C PRO A 176 -7.60 -12.95 -11.83
N ASN A 177 -6.84 -12.68 -10.77
CA ASN A 177 -5.51 -12.07 -10.87
C ASN A 177 -4.59 -12.68 -9.79
N SER A 178 -3.33 -12.92 -10.15
CA SER A 178 -2.29 -13.37 -9.22
C SER A 178 -2.06 -12.38 -8.08
N HIS A 179 -2.30 -11.09 -8.37
CA HIS A 179 -2.01 -9.96 -7.52
C HIS A 179 -0.56 -10.02 -6.96
N LEU A 180 0.43 -10.31 -7.82
CA LEU A 180 1.85 -10.44 -7.46
C LEU A 180 2.35 -9.30 -6.54
N SER A 181 1.95 -8.06 -6.84
CA SER A 181 2.25 -6.88 -6.02
C SER A 181 1.80 -6.99 -4.55
N LEU A 182 0.62 -7.56 -4.29
CA LEU A 182 0.07 -7.77 -2.96
C LEU A 182 0.69 -8.98 -2.28
N LEU A 183 0.88 -10.07 -3.04
CA LEU A 183 1.51 -11.28 -2.52
C LEU A 183 2.96 -11.02 -2.07
N ALA A 184 3.73 -10.31 -2.88
CA ALA A 184 5.11 -9.93 -2.58
C ALA A 184 5.21 -8.99 -1.37
N MET A 185 4.17 -8.21 -1.08
CA MET A 185 4.16 -7.32 0.07
C MET A 185 4.10 -8.09 1.38
N VAL A 186 3.20 -9.07 1.48
CA VAL A 186 3.09 -9.93 2.66
C VAL A 186 4.32 -10.81 2.81
N ASP A 187 4.88 -11.31 1.71
CA ASP A 187 6.14 -12.05 1.73
C ASP A 187 7.31 -11.19 2.26
N CYS A 188 7.39 -9.93 1.83
CA CYS A 188 8.37 -8.97 2.34
C CYS A 188 8.20 -8.72 3.84
N TRP A 189 6.97 -8.46 4.29
CA TRP A 189 6.67 -8.27 5.71
C TRP A 189 7.04 -9.48 6.56
N TRP A 190 6.72 -10.69 6.09
CA TRP A 190 7.10 -11.93 6.75
C TRP A 190 8.62 -12.07 6.88
N LYS A 191 9.37 -11.86 5.78
CA LYS A 191 10.83 -11.94 5.79
C LYS A 191 11.49 -10.94 6.73
N LEU A 192 10.90 -9.77 6.90
CA LEU A 192 11.41 -8.70 7.75
C LEU A 192 10.86 -8.73 9.18
N GLY A 193 9.97 -9.68 9.50
CA GLY A 193 9.29 -9.74 10.79
C GLY A 193 8.42 -8.50 11.08
N ILE A 194 7.86 -7.87 10.04
CA ILE A 194 7.00 -6.69 10.17
C ILE A 194 5.56 -7.15 10.33
N VAL A 195 4.90 -6.70 11.40
CA VAL A 195 3.45 -6.81 11.56
C VAL A 195 2.85 -5.41 11.34
N PRO A 196 2.28 -5.12 10.16
CA PRO A 196 1.87 -3.76 9.76
C PRO A 196 0.97 -3.05 10.79
N TYR A 197 0.14 -3.81 11.49
CA TYR A 197 -0.80 -3.26 12.44
C TYR A 197 -0.21 -2.88 13.81
N GLU A 198 1.02 -3.29 14.13
CA GLU A 198 1.69 -2.78 15.33
C GLU A 198 2.14 -1.33 15.15
N HIS A 199 2.14 -0.83 13.91
CA HIS A 199 2.67 0.48 13.52
C HIS A 199 1.59 1.47 13.06
N MET A 200 0.33 1.26 13.46
CA MET A 200 -0.81 2.10 13.04
C MET A 200 -0.75 3.54 13.55
N ILE A 201 0.15 3.87 14.48
CA ILE A 201 0.24 5.19 15.11
C ILE A 201 0.65 6.31 14.14
N CYS A 202 1.41 5.99 13.10
CA CYS A 202 1.76 6.92 12.01
C CYS A 202 1.18 6.44 10.68
N GLU A 203 0.04 5.74 10.71
CA GLU A 203 -0.59 5.26 9.49
C GLU A 203 -0.95 6.45 8.58
N THR A 204 -0.83 6.20 7.29
CA THR A 204 -1.47 7.06 6.30
C THR A 204 -2.78 6.44 5.88
N PRO A 205 -3.75 7.24 5.45
CA PRO A 205 -5.00 6.67 4.94
C PRO A 205 -4.82 5.77 3.72
N LEU A 206 -3.79 6.05 2.90
CA LEU A 206 -3.40 5.18 1.79
C LEU A 206 -2.93 3.83 2.31
N PHE A 207 -2.09 3.82 3.35
CA PHE A 207 -1.65 2.60 4.00
C PHE A 207 -2.82 1.83 4.62
N ARG A 208 -3.75 2.48 5.34
CA ARG A 208 -4.93 1.82 5.91
C ARG A 208 -5.78 1.16 4.83
N LEU A 209 -6.12 1.90 3.76
CA LEU A 209 -6.92 1.36 2.66
C LEU A 209 -6.22 0.15 2.04
N TRP A 210 -4.92 0.27 1.78
CA TRP A 210 -4.14 -0.78 1.15
C TRP A 210 -3.98 -2.02 2.05
N LEU A 211 -3.68 -1.83 3.33
CA LEU A 211 -3.60 -2.91 4.31
C LEU A 211 -4.94 -3.67 4.40
N GLY A 212 -6.06 -2.96 4.34
CA GLY A 212 -7.38 -3.60 4.30
C GLY A 212 -7.64 -4.41 3.02
N VAL A 213 -7.14 -3.96 1.87
CA VAL A 213 -7.20 -4.74 0.62
C VAL A 213 -6.33 -6.00 0.70
N VAL A 214 -5.12 -5.90 1.30
CA VAL A 214 -4.25 -7.05 1.52
C VAL A 214 -4.93 -8.04 2.48
N GLU A 215 -5.48 -7.54 3.60
CA GLU A 215 -6.21 -8.34 4.58
C GLU A 215 -7.41 -9.04 3.95
N TYR A 216 -8.16 -8.37 3.07
CA TYR A 216 -9.29 -8.96 2.36
C TYR A 216 -8.88 -10.21 1.56
N ILE A 217 -7.80 -10.12 0.77
CA ILE A 217 -7.29 -11.25 -0.03
C ILE A 217 -6.79 -12.39 0.87
N TYR A 218 -6.07 -12.05 1.94
CA TYR A 218 -5.45 -13.05 2.81
C TYR A 218 -6.40 -13.66 3.84
N SER A 219 -7.54 -13.01 4.11
CA SER A 219 -8.55 -13.51 5.06
C SER A 219 -9.50 -14.52 4.41
N ASP A 220 -9.81 -14.35 3.13
CA ASP A 220 -10.62 -15.29 2.36
C ASP A 220 -9.75 -16.39 1.73
N VAL A 221 -9.90 -17.61 2.23
CA VAL A 221 -9.14 -18.77 1.76
C VAL A 221 -9.44 -19.06 0.29
N THR A 222 -10.69 -18.93 -0.16
CA THR A 222 -11.07 -19.22 -1.55
C THR A 222 -10.43 -18.23 -2.50
N LEU A 223 -10.44 -16.96 -2.12
CA LEU A 223 -9.82 -15.87 -2.88
C LEU A 223 -8.30 -16.02 -2.95
N LEU A 224 -7.64 -16.34 -1.83
CA LEU A 224 -6.20 -16.54 -1.79
C LEU A 224 -5.77 -17.73 -2.67
N GLU A 225 -6.54 -18.81 -2.63
CA GLU A 225 -6.32 -19.99 -3.48
C GLU A 225 -6.52 -19.69 -4.96
N GLU A 226 -7.52 -18.87 -5.32
CA GLU A 226 -7.69 -18.37 -6.67
C GLU A 226 -6.46 -17.57 -7.14
N CYS A 227 -5.94 -16.67 -6.31
CA CYS A 227 -4.73 -15.89 -6.63
C CYS A 227 -3.53 -16.82 -6.89
N ILE A 228 -3.33 -17.84 -6.03
CA ILE A 228 -2.24 -18.81 -6.18
C ILE A 228 -2.38 -19.62 -7.47
N ARG A 229 -3.59 -20.10 -7.77
CA ARG A 229 -3.86 -20.85 -9.01
C ARG A 229 -3.62 -19.97 -10.24
N THR A 230 -4.19 -18.76 -10.25
CA THR A 230 -4.00 -17.79 -11.35
C THR A 230 -2.51 -17.47 -11.53
N ALA A 231 -1.73 -17.34 -10.47
CA ALA A 231 -0.29 -17.10 -10.57
C ALA A 231 0.48 -18.25 -11.28
N MET A 232 -0.02 -19.48 -11.24
CA MET A 232 0.62 -20.66 -11.82
C MET A 232 0.11 -21.03 -13.21
N GLU A 233 -1.16 -20.73 -13.50
CA GLU A 233 -1.88 -21.28 -14.65
C GLU A 233 -2.34 -20.21 -15.66
N ASP A 234 -2.44 -18.94 -15.25
CA ASP A 234 -2.95 -17.86 -16.09
C ASP A 234 -1.84 -16.87 -16.48
N ASP A 235 -1.66 -16.67 -17.79
CA ASP A 235 -0.66 -15.77 -18.33
C ASP A 235 -1.19 -14.39 -18.73
N THR A 236 -2.48 -14.10 -18.48
CA THR A 236 -3.15 -12.83 -18.80
C THR A 236 -2.36 -11.61 -18.30
N PHE A 237 -1.77 -11.70 -17.11
CA PHE A 237 -1.01 -10.62 -16.47
C PHE A 237 0.52 -10.83 -16.54
N ARG A 238 1.00 -11.94 -17.12
CA ARG A 238 2.40 -12.36 -17.02
C ARG A 238 3.40 -11.32 -17.54
N MET A 239 3.05 -10.70 -18.66
CA MET A 239 3.87 -9.65 -19.28
C MET A 239 3.92 -8.38 -18.42
N ASP A 240 2.81 -8.05 -17.76
CA ASP A 240 2.79 -6.92 -16.82
C ASP A 240 3.56 -7.24 -15.54
N ASP A 241 3.46 -8.48 -15.04
CA ASP A 241 4.22 -8.98 -13.88
C ASP A 241 5.74 -9.00 -14.15
N LEU A 242 6.15 -9.25 -15.40
CA LEU A 242 7.56 -9.14 -15.82
C LEU A 242 8.05 -7.69 -15.73
N GLU A 243 7.34 -6.75 -16.36
CA GLU A 243 7.68 -5.33 -16.31
C GLU A 243 7.61 -4.79 -14.88
N PHE A 244 6.67 -5.28 -14.07
CA PHE A 244 6.56 -4.96 -12.65
C PHE A 244 7.80 -5.41 -11.87
N THR A 245 8.30 -6.62 -12.14
CA THR A 245 9.54 -7.14 -11.55
C THR A 245 10.75 -6.29 -11.93
N PHE A 246 10.83 -5.83 -13.18
CA PHE A 246 11.89 -4.93 -13.63
C PHE A 246 11.80 -3.56 -12.99
N ALA A 247 10.59 -3.02 -12.88
CA ALA A 247 10.33 -1.75 -12.23
C ALA A 247 10.70 -1.78 -10.74
N ALA A 248 10.28 -2.83 -10.01
CA ALA A 248 10.58 -2.98 -8.58
C ALA A 248 12.10 -2.99 -8.32
N ARG A 249 12.87 -3.74 -9.13
CA ARG A 249 14.34 -3.72 -9.05
C ARG A 249 14.90 -2.35 -9.39
N GLY A 250 14.41 -1.71 -10.45
CA GLY A 250 14.88 -0.39 -10.85
C GLY A 250 14.65 0.71 -9.80
N TRP A 251 13.54 0.65 -9.06
CA TRP A 251 13.31 1.55 -7.92
C TRP A 251 14.20 1.21 -6.72
N SER A 252 14.36 -0.09 -6.41
CA SER A 252 15.29 -0.55 -5.38
C SER A 252 16.73 -0.11 -5.62
N ASP A 253 17.21 -0.16 -6.87
CA ASP A 253 18.56 0.28 -7.23
C ASP A 253 18.71 1.80 -7.05
N ALA A 254 17.76 2.59 -7.55
CA ALA A 254 17.78 4.05 -7.39
C ALA A 254 17.83 4.46 -5.90
N VAL A 255 17.06 3.75 -5.07
CA VAL A 255 17.04 3.98 -3.62
C VAL A 255 18.34 3.51 -2.95
N SER A 256 18.82 2.32 -3.32
CA SER A 256 20.04 1.73 -2.75
C SER A 256 21.29 2.56 -3.03
N PHE A 257 21.38 3.16 -4.21
CA PHE A 257 22.50 4.03 -4.59
C PHE A 257 22.36 5.46 -4.10
N GLY A 258 21.22 5.83 -3.51
CA GLY A 258 20.93 7.21 -3.13
C GLY A 258 20.86 8.16 -4.33
N ASP A 259 20.45 7.65 -5.50
CA ASP A 259 20.43 8.39 -6.76
C ASP A 259 19.14 9.21 -6.89
N PHE A 260 19.15 10.41 -6.32
CA PHE A 260 18.03 11.35 -6.42
C PHE A 260 17.68 11.72 -7.87
N GLU A 261 18.67 11.87 -8.75
CA GLU A 261 18.42 12.29 -10.14
C GLU A 261 17.85 11.13 -10.98
N GLY A 262 18.35 9.92 -10.79
CA GLY A 262 17.76 8.71 -11.37
C GLY A 262 16.34 8.47 -10.88
N TYR A 263 16.09 8.66 -9.57
CA TYR A 263 14.75 8.62 -9.00
C TYR A 263 13.81 9.64 -9.67
N ARG A 264 14.26 10.90 -9.77
CA ARG A 264 13.51 11.98 -10.43
C ARG A 264 13.16 11.64 -11.87
N LYS A 265 14.15 11.24 -12.68
CA LYS A 265 13.95 10.88 -14.09
C LYS A 265 12.97 9.74 -14.25
N ARG A 266 13.06 8.69 -13.42
CA ARG A 266 12.11 7.56 -13.43
C ARG A 266 10.69 8.02 -13.10
N PHE A 267 10.53 8.87 -12.09
CA PHE A 267 9.23 9.39 -11.67
C PHE A 267 8.61 10.29 -12.72
N GLU A 268 9.33 11.33 -13.14
CA GLU A 268 8.86 12.36 -14.07
C GLU A 268 8.52 11.75 -15.44
N LYS A 269 9.28 10.74 -15.91
CA LYS A 269 8.97 10.03 -17.16
C LYS A 269 7.55 9.41 -17.13
N VAL A 270 7.23 8.70 -16.07
CA VAL A 270 5.91 8.07 -15.90
C VAL A 270 4.83 9.13 -15.66
N GLN A 271 5.13 10.16 -14.87
CA GLN A 271 4.23 11.29 -14.64
C GLN A 271 3.87 12.00 -15.95
N THR A 272 4.84 12.28 -16.82
CA THR A 272 4.62 12.90 -18.13
C THR A 272 3.74 12.03 -19.03
N TYR A 273 3.93 10.71 -19.03
CA TYR A 273 3.11 9.79 -19.82
C TYR A 273 1.63 9.85 -19.40
N PHE A 274 1.35 9.85 -18.09
CA PHE A 274 -0.01 9.91 -17.59
C PHE A 274 -0.60 11.33 -17.58
N ALA A 275 0.22 12.39 -17.65
CA ALA A 275 -0.18 13.80 -17.53
C ALA A 275 -1.43 14.21 -18.34
N PRO A 276 -1.61 13.81 -19.62
CA PRO A 276 -2.80 14.17 -20.40
C PRO A 276 -4.11 13.65 -19.79
N ARG A 277 -4.02 12.59 -18.98
CA ARG A 277 -5.17 11.94 -18.31
C ARG A 277 -5.19 12.20 -16.80
N VAL A 278 -4.19 12.91 -16.26
CA VAL A 278 -4.09 13.23 -14.83
C VAL A 278 -5.25 14.09 -14.38
N ALA A 279 -5.77 15.03 -15.17
CA ALA A 279 -6.89 15.88 -14.74
C ALA A 279 -8.18 15.07 -14.46
N GLU A 280 -8.52 14.14 -15.35
CA GLU A 280 -9.68 13.26 -15.22
C GLU A 280 -9.47 12.22 -14.11
N ALA A 281 -8.31 11.56 -14.10
CA ALA A 281 -7.97 10.56 -13.10
C ALA A 281 -7.76 11.14 -11.69
N THR A 282 -7.26 12.37 -11.57
CA THR A 282 -7.11 13.07 -10.27
C THR A 282 -8.46 13.50 -9.74
N ARG A 283 -9.38 13.95 -10.60
CA ARG A 283 -10.76 14.26 -10.17
C ARG A 283 -11.45 13.00 -9.65
N LEU A 284 -11.44 11.92 -10.43
CA LEU A 284 -12.05 10.64 -10.04
C LEU A 284 -11.38 10.03 -8.81
N GLY A 285 -10.06 10.06 -8.74
CA GLY A 285 -9.29 9.56 -7.61
C GLY A 285 -9.52 10.36 -6.33
N ASN A 286 -9.57 11.70 -6.41
CA ASN A 286 -9.85 12.55 -5.25
C ASN A 286 -11.30 12.44 -4.79
N GLU A 287 -12.28 12.36 -5.70
CA GLU A 287 -13.69 12.14 -5.35
C GLU A 287 -13.90 10.77 -4.69
N MET A 288 -13.24 9.72 -5.22
CA MET A 288 -13.28 8.40 -4.62
C MET A 288 -12.70 8.47 -3.22
N ILE A 289 -11.47 8.94 -3.08
CA ILE A 289 -10.73 9.05 -1.82
C ILE A 289 -11.46 9.90 -0.78
N ALA A 290 -12.02 11.06 -1.17
CA ALA A 290 -12.81 11.91 -0.28
C ALA A 290 -14.03 11.18 0.28
N LYS A 291 -14.75 10.41 -0.56
CA LYS A 291 -15.86 9.56 -0.10
C LYS A 291 -15.41 8.44 0.85
N ILE A 292 -14.22 7.85 0.62
CA ILE A 292 -13.60 6.90 1.57
C ILE A 292 -13.42 7.56 2.94
N PHE A 293 -12.91 8.79 2.92
CA PHE A 293 -12.57 9.55 4.12
C PHE A 293 -13.78 10.04 4.91
N GLU A 294 -14.81 10.55 4.23
CA GLU A 294 -16.01 11.10 4.88
C GLU A 294 -16.74 10.01 5.68
N LYS A 295 -16.98 8.84 5.09
CA LYS A 295 -17.68 7.74 5.78
C LYS A 295 -16.87 7.06 6.88
N THR A 296 -15.57 6.86 6.66
CA THR A 296 -14.67 6.35 7.73
C THR A 296 -14.67 7.30 8.95
N ARG A 297 -14.92 8.60 8.73
CA ARG A 297 -15.01 9.62 9.78
C ARG A 297 -16.37 9.65 10.48
N GLU A 298 -17.47 9.50 9.75
CA GLU A 298 -18.84 9.44 10.28
C GLU A 298 -19.05 8.21 11.18
N GLU A 299 -18.43 7.08 10.86
CA GLU A 299 -18.62 5.82 11.59
C GLU A 299 -17.70 5.66 12.83
N GLY A 300 -16.57 6.37 12.84
CA GLY A 300 -15.76 6.51 14.05
C GLY A 300 -16.48 7.31 15.14
N ALA A 301 -17.34 8.26 14.74
CA ALA A 301 -18.18 9.01 15.66
C ALA A 301 -19.37 8.19 16.17
N SER A 302 -20.06 7.44 15.31
CA SER A 302 -21.22 6.61 15.72
C SER A 302 -20.85 5.44 16.65
N ASN A 303 -19.64 4.88 16.54
CA ASN A 303 -19.13 3.85 17.47
C ASN A 303 -18.67 4.43 18.82
N GLU A 304 -18.30 5.73 18.89
CA GLU A 304 -18.04 6.43 20.16
C GLU A 304 -19.35 6.79 20.87
N ASP A 305 -20.36 7.24 20.12
CA ASP A 305 -21.71 7.52 20.66
C ASP A 305 -22.41 6.25 21.17
N ALA A 306 -22.24 5.10 20.50
CA ALA A 306 -22.80 3.82 20.94
C ALA A 306 -22.10 3.24 22.20
N LYS A 307 -20.87 3.64 22.50
CA LYS A 307 -20.18 3.28 23.76
C LYS A 307 -20.54 4.21 24.92
N GLY A 308 -20.96 5.45 24.63
CA GLY A 308 -21.43 6.41 25.62
C GLY A 308 -22.83 6.10 26.20
N ASP A 309 -23.65 5.34 25.48
CA ASP A 309 -25.05 5.06 25.86
C ASP A 309 -25.26 3.69 26.54
N SER A 310 -24.18 2.96 26.85
CA SER A 310 -24.23 1.66 27.55
C SER A 310 -23.83 1.72 29.04
N SER A 311 -23.74 2.92 29.60
CA SER A 311 -23.46 3.14 31.03
C SER A 311 -24.54 3.95 31.75
N LEU A 312 -25.80 3.52 31.59
CA LEU A 312 -26.91 3.82 32.50
C LEU A 312 -27.73 2.55 32.78
#